data_AF-A0A8X6HPI9-F1
#
_entry.id   AF-A0A8X6HPI9-F1
#
_cell.length_a   1.000
_cell.length_b   1.000
_cell.length_c   1.000
_cell.angle_alpha   90.00
_cell.angle_beta   90.00
_cell.angle_gamma   90.00
#
_symmetry.space_group_name_H-M   'P 1'
#
loop_
_entity.id
_entity.type
_entity.pdbx_description
1 polymer ?
#
loop_
_entity_poly.entity_id
_entity_poly.type
_entity_poly.pdbx_seq_one_letter_code
_entity_poly.pdbx_strand_id
1 'polypeptide(L)'
;MSKLKLLNFDNLAISRLPMDPEERNYVRSVNAACFSKVMPTPVENPKLVAYSSSALSLLDLSVEESELEDITEYFSGNKILHGSEPAAHCYCGHQFGYFSGQLGDGAAIYLGEVINARNERWEIQLKGAGLTPYSRTADGRKVLRSSVREFLCSEAMHFLGIPTTRAGTCITSDSKVIRDIFYDNHPKEEYCSIVLRIAPTFIRFGSFEIFKTLDPITGRVGPSVGRYEILYSLLDYVIETFYPEIHVKSNDLIQKYSAFFEEVVLRTARLVALWQCVGFCHGVLNTDNMSILGLTIDYGPFGFLDIYDPNHVCNASG
;
A
#
# COMPACT_ATOMS: atom_id res chain seq x y z
N MET A 1 29.05 -6.34 6.60
CA MET A 1 28.30 -5.49 5.64
C MET A 1 26.84 -5.80 5.86
N SER A 2 25.98 -4.81 6.14
CA SER A 2 24.57 -5.07 6.48
C SER A 2 23.87 -5.88 5.38
N LYS A 3 23.08 -6.90 5.77
CA LYS A 3 22.32 -7.74 4.81
C LYS A 3 21.34 -6.91 3.98
N LEU A 4 20.92 -5.75 4.47
CA LEU A 4 20.09 -4.79 3.73
C LEU A 4 20.71 -4.31 2.41
N LYS A 5 22.05 -4.25 2.35
CA LYS A 5 22.77 -3.83 1.13
C LYS A 5 22.83 -4.94 0.07
N LEU A 6 22.43 -6.15 0.43
CA LEU A 6 22.45 -7.34 -0.43
C LEU A 6 21.06 -7.72 -0.94
N LEU A 7 20.02 -6.92 -0.63
CA LEU A 7 18.68 -7.13 -1.17
C LEU A 7 18.72 -7.08 -2.70
N ASN A 8 18.15 -8.10 -3.33
CA ASN A 8 18.09 -8.22 -4.78
C ASN A 8 16.85 -7.50 -5.32
N PHE A 9 16.99 -6.21 -5.64
CA PHE A 9 15.93 -5.42 -6.26
C PHE A 9 15.83 -5.71 -7.76
N ASP A 10 14.61 -5.91 -8.23
CA ASP A 10 14.30 -6.15 -9.65
C ASP A 10 13.35 -5.09 -10.26
N ASN A 11 12.54 -4.42 -9.43
CA ASN A 11 11.74 -3.23 -9.81
C ASN A 11 10.93 -3.39 -11.12
N LEU A 12 10.30 -4.54 -11.31
CA LEU A 12 9.50 -4.90 -12.49
C LEU A 12 8.30 -3.97 -12.69
N ALA A 13 7.61 -3.56 -11.61
CA ALA A 13 6.44 -2.68 -11.70
C ALA A 13 6.77 -1.38 -12.45
N ILE A 14 7.82 -0.67 -12.02
CA ILE A 14 8.21 0.62 -12.59
C ILE A 14 8.93 0.51 -13.94
N SER A 15 9.47 -0.67 -14.28
CA SER A 15 10.05 -0.91 -15.61
C SER A 15 9.00 -1.28 -16.67
N ARG A 16 7.88 -1.87 -16.26
CA ARG A 16 6.78 -2.27 -17.16
C ARG A 16 5.63 -1.28 -17.25
N LEU A 17 5.42 -0.46 -16.21
CA LEU A 17 4.30 0.47 -16.15
C LEU A 17 4.76 1.91 -16.36
N PRO A 18 3.95 2.76 -17.03
CA PRO A 18 4.34 4.13 -17.32
C PRO A 18 4.64 4.95 -16.06
N MET A 19 5.82 5.57 -16.06
CA MET A 19 6.27 6.54 -15.07
C MET A 19 5.86 7.96 -15.49
N ASP A 20 5.52 8.79 -14.52
CA ASP A 20 5.30 10.22 -14.68
C ASP A 20 6.60 10.91 -15.11
N PRO A 21 6.61 11.64 -16.24
CA PRO A 21 7.80 12.34 -16.71
C PRO A 21 8.20 13.53 -15.82
N GLU A 22 7.31 14.05 -14.97
CA GLU A 22 7.64 15.12 -14.04
C GLU A 22 8.37 14.59 -12.80
N GLU A 23 9.65 14.91 -12.68
CA GLU A 23 10.50 14.46 -11.58
C GLU A 23 10.35 15.30 -10.29
N ARG A 24 9.81 16.54 -10.37
CA ARG A 24 9.66 17.38 -9.18
C ARG A 24 8.57 16.85 -8.26
N ASN A 25 8.83 16.85 -6.96
CA ASN A 25 7.87 16.42 -5.96
C ASN A 25 7.04 17.61 -5.43
N TYR A 26 5.81 17.74 -5.92
CA TYR A 26 4.80 18.69 -5.44
C TYR A 26 3.41 18.15 -5.76
N VAL A 27 2.41 18.53 -4.97
CA VAL A 27 1.02 18.07 -5.13
C VAL A 27 0.47 18.52 -6.49
N ARG A 28 -0.03 17.56 -7.28
CA ARG A 28 -0.59 17.81 -8.62
C ARG A 28 -1.46 16.64 -9.10
N SER A 29 -2.21 16.89 -10.17
CA SER A 29 -2.76 15.80 -10.99
C SER A 29 -1.66 15.17 -11.86
N VAL A 30 -1.64 13.85 -11.92
CA VAL A 30 -0.66 13.03 -12.64
C VAL A 30 -1.42 12.27 -13.72
N ASN A 31 -1.27 12.72 -14.97
CA ASN A 31 -2.00 12.16 -16.11
C ASN A 31 -1.17 11.10 -16.83
N ALA A 32 -1.82 10.05 -17.32
CA ALA A 32 -1.22 9.01 -18.17
C ALA A 32 0.02 8.32 -17.57
N ALA A 33 0.06 8.14 -16.25
CA ALA A 33 1.11 7.40 -15.55
C ALA A 33 0.54 6.56 -14.41
N CYS A 34 1.19 5.44 -14.12
CA CYS A 34 0.89 4.58 -12.99
C CYS A 34 1.71 4.95 -11.74
N PHE A 35 2.90 5.52 -11.91
CA PHE A 35 3.79 5.86 -10.81
C PHE A 35 4.46 7.21 -11.03
N SER A 36 4.78 7.94 -9.96
CA SER A 36 5.67 9.11 -9.99
C SER A 36 6.91 8.86 -9.16
N LYS A 37 8.08 9.26 -9.66
CA LYS A 37 9.33 9.19 -8.91
C LYS A 37 9.27 10.13 -7.71
N VAL A 38 9.56 9.63 -6.52
CA VAL A 38 9.58 10.42 -5.27
C VAL A 38 10.64 9.87 -4.36
N MET A 39 11.28 10.73 -3.55
CA MET A 39 12.21 10.27 -2.51
C MET A 39 11.54 10.36 -1.13
N PRO A 40 11.81 9.41 -0.22
CA PRO A 40 11.48 9.57 1.19
C PRO A 40 12.02 10.88 1.74
N THR A 41 11.24 11.53 2.59
CA THR A 41 11.66 12.69 3.38
C THR A 41 12.14 12.17 4.75
N PRO A 42 13.44 12.33 5.09
CA PRO A 42 13.98 11.87 6.36
C PRO A 42 13.24 12.41 7.58
N VAL A 43 13.41 11.73 8.71
CA VAL A 43 12.92 12.13 10.03
C VAL A 43 14.07 12.25 11.03
N GLU A 44 13.84 13.00 12.10
CA GLU A 44 14.85 13.25 13.15
C GLU A 44 14.92 12.09 14.13
N ASN A 45 16.12 11.58 14.39
CA ASN A 45 16.41 10.54 15.40
C ASN A 45 15.43 9.35 15.35
N PRO A 46 15.34 8.60 14.22
CA PRO A 46 14.44 7.47 14.11
C PRO A 46 14.79 6.40 15.16
N LYS A 47 13.75 5.80 15.75
CA LYS A 47 13.86 4.76 16.79
C LYS A 47 12.92 3.61 16.47
N LEU A 48 13.46 2.39 16.43
CA LEU A 48 12.66 1.19 16.24
C LEU A 48 11.73 0.98 17.44
N VAL A 49 10.43 0.85 17.17
CA VAL A 49 9.42 0.54 18.18
C VAL A 49 9.17 -0.97 18.21
N ALA A 50 8.99 -1.58 17.04
CA ALA A 50 8.76 -3.01 16.89
C ALA A 50 9.17 -3.48 15.49
N TYR A 51 9.43 -4.78 15.36
CA TYR A 51 9.64 -5.46 14.08
C TYR A 51 9.02 -6.85 14.10
N SER A 52 8.68 -7.39 12.93
CA SER A 52 8.21 -8.75 12.76
C SER A 52 9.28 -9.58 12.06
N SER A 53 9.89 -10.52 12.78
CA SER A 53 10.84 -11.46 12.19
C SER A 53 10.20 -12.28 11.06
N SER A 54 8.92 -12.63 11.19
CA SER A 54 8.18 -13.35 10.16
C SER A 54 8.04 -12.52 8.88
N ALA A 55 7.65 -11.25 8.99
CA ALA A 55 7.52 -10.39 7.82
C ALA A 55 8.87 -10.05 7.18
N LEU A 56 9.90 -9.78 7.98
CA LEU A 56 11.26 -9.50 7.47
C LEU A 56 11.90 -10.71 6.78
N SER A 57 11.57 -11.93 7.22
CA SER A 57 12.04 -13.16 6.56
C SER A 57 11.56 -13.32 5.12
N LEU A 58 10.47 -12.63 4.72
CA LEU A 58 10.00 -12.59 3.34
C LEU A 58 11.04 -11.94 2.41
N LEU A 59 11.86 -11.04 2.96
CA LEU A 59 12.98 -10.37 2.30
C LEU A 59 14.34 -11.02 2.62
N ASP A 60 14.33 -12.22 3.22
CA ASP A 60 15.51 -12.93 3.74
C ASP A 60 16.33 -12.13 4.77
N LEU A 61 15.67 -11.23 5.48
CA LEU A 61 16.28 -10.46 6.55
C LEU A 61 16.06 -11.15 7.90
N SER A 62 17.14 -11.28 8.65
CA SER A 62 17.15 -11.61 10.07
C SER A 62 17.53 -10.37 10.85
N VAL A 63 16.90 -10.09 11.98
CA VAL A 63 17.30 -8.95 12.82
C VAL A 63 18.36 -9.40 13.81
N GLU A 64 19.60 -8.95 13.60
CA GLU A 64 20.69 -9.02 14.57
C GLU A 64 20.85 -7.65 15.25
N GLU A 65 21.27 -7.63 16.52
CA GLU A 65 21.40 -6.37 17.29
C GLU A 65 22.33 -5.35 16.60
N SER A 66 23.40 -5.85 15.96
CA SER A 66 24.35 -5.07 15.16
C SER A 66 23.74 -4.43 13.91
N GLU A 67 22.56 -4.86 13.46
CA GLU A 67 21.88 -4.36 12.27
C GLU A 67 20.73 -3.39 12.59
N LEU A 68 20.37 -3.22 13.88
CA LEU A 68 19.22 -2.41 14.30
C LEU A 68 19.32 -0.95 13.87
N GLU A 69 20.50 -0.35 13.96
CA GLU A 69 20.71 1.04 13.54
C GLU A 69 20.48 1.19 12.03
N ASP A 70 21.08 0.31 11.22
CA ASP A 70 20.89 0.34 9.77
C ASP A 70 19.42 0.05 9.40
N ILE A 71 18.77 -0.96 10.00
CA ILE A 71 17.33 -1.25 9.82
C ILE A 71 16.49 0.01 10.10
N THR A 72 16.79 0.71 11.19
CA THR A 72 16.05 1.91 11.60
C THR A 72 16.26 3.05 10.61
N GLU A 73 17.47 3.29 10.16
CA GLU A 73 17.80 4.36 9.20
C GLU A 73 17.25 4.08 7.79
N TYR A 74 17.35 2.84 7.29
CA TYR A 74 16.83 2.48 5.97
C TYR A 74 15.30 2.44 5.95
N PHE A 75 14.66 1.83 6.95
CA PHE A 75 13.20 1.70 6.98
C PHE A 75 12.46 2.90 7.58
N SER A 76 13.16 3.94 8.04
CA SER A 76 12.59 5.28 8.26
C SER A 76 12.64 6.17 7.02
N GLY A 77 13.37 5.75 5.97
CA GLY A 77 13.62 6.57 4.79
C GLY A 77 14.74 7.59 4.97
N ASN A 78 15.53 7.50 6.04
CA ASN A 78 16.72 8.35 6.25
C ASN A 78 17.89 7.93 5.36
N LYS A 79 17.98 6.63 5.03
CA LYS A 79 18.90 6.09 4.03
C LYS A 79 18.12 5.37 2.93
N ILE A 80 18.69 5.35 1.73
CA ILE A 80 18.09 4.70 0.56
C ILE A 80 18.75 3.35 0.32
N LEU A 81 17.93 2.29 0.21
CA LEU A 81 18.40 0.94 -0.04
C LEU A 81 19.09 0.86 -1.41
N HIS A 82 20.21 0.15 -1.48
CA HIS A 82 20.91 -0.04 -2.74
C HIS A 82 20.03 -0.84 -3.72
N GLY A 83 19.83 -0.32 -4.94
CA GLY A 83 18.94 -0.92 -5.94
C GLY A 83 17.46 -0.52 -5.82
N SER A 84 17.07 0.18 -4.75
CA SER A 84 15.72 0.74 -4.65
C SER A 84 15.52 1.89 -5.63
N GLU A 85 14.31 2.00 -6.17
CA GLU A 85 13.88 3.06 -7.07
C GLU A 85 12.58 3.67 -6.53
N PRO A 86 12.69 4.62 -5.58
CA PRO A 86 11.53 5.09 -4.87
C PRO A 86 10.49 5.81 -5.74
N ALA A 87 9.22 5.46 -5.54
CA ALA A 87 8.10 5.94 -6.33
C ALA A 87 6.80 6.01 -5.50
N ALA A 88 5.77 6.63 -6.06
CA ALA A 88 4.43 6.68 -5.49
C ALA A 88 3.40 6.29 -6.55
N HIS A 89 2.48 5.41 -6.19
CA HIS A 89 1.48 4.85 -7.10
C HIS A 89 0.32 5.84 -7.31
N CYS A 90 -0.07 6.08 -8.57
CA CYS A 90 -1.30 6.76 -8.95
C CYS A 90 -2.48 5.78 -8.97
N TYR A 91 -3.55 6.09 -8.24
CA TYR A 91 -4.81 5.38 -8.33
C TYR A 91 -5.98 6.34 -8.10
N CYS A 92 -7.19 5.90 -8.42
CA CYS A 92 -8.44 6.57 -8.04
C CYS A 92 -9.19 5.73 -6.99
N GLY A 93 -10.39 6.14 -6.62
CA GLY A 93 -11.23 5.38 -5.70
C GLY A 93 -12.66 5.90 -5.66
N HIS A 94 -13.63 5.02 -5.42
CA HIS A 94 -14.96 5.35 -4.93
C HIS A 94 -14.92 5.33 -3.41
N GLN A 95 -15.02 6.50 -2.81
CA GLN A 95 -15.01 6.67 -1.36
C GLN A 95 -16.44 6.87 -0.89
N PHE A 96 -16.93 5.96 -0.03
CA PHE A 96 -18.32 5.95 0.47
C PHE A 96 -19.36 6.03 -0.66
N GLY A 97 -19.12 5.33 -1.76
CA GLY A 97 -20.01 5.28 -2.92
C GLY A 97 -19.85 6.41 -3.94
N TYR A 98 -19.02 7.42 -3.68
CA TYR A 98 -18.79 8.53 -4.60
C TYR A 98 -17.39 8.49 -5.21
N PHE A 99 -17.29 8.67 -6.53
CA PHE A 99 -16.00 8.70 -7.20
C PHE A 99 -15.17 9.91 -6.72
N SER A 100 -13.94 9.65 -6.29
CA SER A 100 -13.05 10.66 -5.69
C SER A 100 -12.11 11.33 -6.69
N GLY A 101 -12.11 10.89 -7.95
CA GLY A 101 -11.09 11.28 -8.92
C GLY A 101 -9.72 10.73 -8.47
N GLN A 102 -8.66 11.44 -8.84
CA GLN A 102 -7.29 11.02 -8.51
C GLN A 102 -7.04 11.03 -7.00
N LEU A 103 -6.59 9.88 -6.52
CA LEU A 103 -6.02 9.64 -5.20
C LEU A 103 -4.53 9.37 -5.37
N GLY A 104 -4.06 8.17 -5.00
CA GLY A 104 -2.67 7.77 -5.07
C GLY A 104 -2.02 7.65 -3.69
N ASP A 105 -0.77 7.20 -3.68
CA ASP A 105 0.03 7.05 -2.46
C ASP A 105 0.41 8.41 -1.87
N GLY A 106 -0.52 9.03 -1.14
CA GLY A 106 -0.34 10.37 -0.57
C GLY A 106 0.52 10.45 0.69
N ALA A 107 0.88 9.30 1.27
CA ALA A 107 1.79 9.19 2.42
C ALA A 107 2.53 7.86 2.42
N ALA A 108 2.54 7.14 1.29
CA ALA A 108 3.27 5.90 1.12
C ALA A 108 4.28 6.08 -0.01
N ILE A 109 5.43 5.44 0.11
CA ILE A 109 6.47 5.47 -0.91
C ILE A 109 6.89 4.03 -1.15
N TYR A 110 6.62 3.54 -2.35
CA TYR A 110 7.23 2.34 -2.90
C TYR A 110 8.74 2.53 -2.88
N LEU A 111 9.48 1.56 -2.35
CA LEU A 111 10.94 1.57 -2.44
C LEU A 111 11.42 0.68 -3.61
N GLY A 112 10.71 -0.42 -3.87
CA GLY A 112 11.16 -1.40 -4.84
C GLY A 112 10.47 -2.74 -4.68
N GLU A 113 10.80 -3.66 -5.59
CA GLU A 113 10.44 -5.07 -5.52
C GLU A 113 11.68 -5.90 -5.31
N VAL A 114 11.70 -6.67 -4.21
CA VAL A 114 12.80 -7.58 -3.86
C VAL A 114 12.44 -9.00 -4.31
N ILE A 115 13.39 -9.68 -4.94
CA ILE A 115 13.34 -11.12 -5.17
C ILE A 115 14.13 -11.84 -4.08
N ASN A 116 13.44 -12.64 -3.29
CA ASN A 116 14.07 -13.41 -2.24
C ASN A 116 14.73 -14.70 -2.79
N ALA A 117 15.45 -15.43 -1.94
CA ALA A 117 16.16 -16.66 -2.28
C ALA A 117 15.24 -17.82 -2.70
N ARG A 118 13.93 -17.70 -2.43
CA ARG A 118 12.88 -18.63 -2.90
C ARG A 118 12.31 -18.21 -4.26
N ASN A 119 12.87 -17.17 -4.89
CA ASN A 119 12.41 -16.58 -6.14
C ASN A 119 10.98 -16.01 -6.05
N GLU A 120 10.58 -15.55 -4.85
CA GLU A 120 9.31 -14.86 -4.62
C GLU A 120 9.53 -13.35 -4.68
N ARG A 121 8.59 -12.63 -5.28
CA ARG A 121 8.62 -11.17 -5.41
C ARG A 121 7.85 -10.51 -4.27
N TRP A 122 8.47 -9.51 -3.65
CA TRP A 122 7.88 -8.71 -2.60
C TRP A 122 8.07 -7.22 -2.86
N GLU A 123 6.98 -6.52 -3.10
CA GLU A 123 6.91 -5.07 -3.09
C GLU A 123 7.03 -4.57 -1.64
N ILE A 124 7.89 -3.57 -1.44
CA ILE A 124 8.07 -2.91 -0.15
C ILE A 124 7.74 -1.42 -0.22
N GLN A 125 6.99 -0.94 0.78
CA GLN A 125 6.60 0.47 0.89
C GLN A 125 6.90 1.02 2.29
N LEU A 126 7.26 2.30 2.36
CA LEU A 126 7.29 3.05 3.62
C LEU A 126 6.06 3.95 3.72
N LYS A 127 5.21 3.70 4.71
CA LYS A 127 4.02 4.52 5.00
C LYS A 127 4.33 5.50 6.13
N GLY A 128 4.21 6.80 5.86
CA GLY A 128 4.67 7.91 6.69
C GLY A 128 5.98 8.55 6.22
N ALA A 129 6.50 8.14 5.06
CA ALA A 129 7.80 8.55 4.54
C ALA A 129 7.82 9.92 3.83
N GLY A 130 6.77 10.73 3.92
CA GLY A 130 6.76 12.11 3.44
C GLY A 130 5.77 12.36 2.30
N LEU A 131 5.85 13.59 1.77
CA LEU A 131 4.95 14.06 0.73
C LEU A 131 5.26 13.42 -0.62
N THR A 132 4.20 13.19 -1.39
CA THR A 132 4.20 12.78 -2.80
C THR A 132 3.28 13.71 -3.61
N PRO A 133 3.26 13.61 -4.95
CA PRO A 133 2.28 14.30 -5.79
C PRO A 133 0.82 14.05 -5.41
N TYR A 134 0.56 12.95 -4.71
CA TYR A 134 -0.77 12.45 -4.34
C TYR A 134 -1.21 12.85 -2.94
N SER A 135 -0.41 13.64 -2.21
CA SER A 135 -0.68 13.99 -0.80
C SER A 135 -1.92 14.83 -0.60
N ARG A 136 -2.43 15.50 -1.65
CA ARG A 136 -3.54 16.44 -1.60
C ARG A 136 -3.29 17.50 -0.51
N THR A 137 -4.07 17.49 0.56
CA THR A 137 -3.94 18.41 1.70
C THR A 137 -3.24 17.78 2.90
N ALA A 138 -2.82 16.51 2.81
CA ALA A 138 -2.09 15.82 3.87
C ALA A 138 -0.60 16.21 3.88
N ASP A 139 0.05 16.00 5.02
CA ASP A 139 1.47 16.29 5.24
C ASP A 139 2.41 15.11 4.89
N GLY A 140 1.87 14.00 4.38
CA GLY A 140 2.65 12.81 4.03
C GLY A 140 3.19 12.01 5.24
N ARG A 141 2.78 12.35 6.48
CA ARG A 141 3.27 11.71 7.71
C ARG A 141 2.19 10.90 8.42
N LYS A 142 2.64 9.90 9.17
CA LYS A 142 1.82 9.09 10.07
C LYS A 142 2.26 9.29 11.51
N VAL A 143 1.38 8.91 12.43
CA VAL A 143 1.60 9.05 13.88
C VAL A 143 1.57 7.70 14.56
N LEU A 144 2.28 7.59 15.69
CA LEU A 144 2.61 6.31 16.30
C LEU A 144 1.38 5.43 16.58
N ARG A 145 0.28 6.00 17.09
CA ARG A 145 -0.97 5.27 17.35
C ARG A 145 -1.53 4.56 16.10
N SER A 146 -1.45 5.21 14.93
CA SER A 146 -1.94 4.64 13.67
C SER A 146 -0.99 3.56 13.15
N SER A 147 0.31 3.81 13.23
CA SER A 147 1.35 2.88 12.78
C SER A 147 1.40 1.60 13.61
N VAL A 148 1.28 1.70 14.94
CA VAL A 148 1.25 0.52 15.83
C VAL A 148 0.01 -0.33 15.55
N ARG A 149 -1.16 0.28 15.36
CA ARG A 149 -2.40 -0.44 15.01
C ARG A 149 -2.27 -1.18 13.69
N GLU A 150 -1.74 -0.53 12.65
CA GLU A 150 -1.51 -1.14 11.34
C GLU A 150 -0.49 -2.28 11.43
N PHE A 151 0.63 -2.08 12.14
CA PHE A 151 1.65 -3.10 12.34
C PHE A 151 1.08 -4.34 13.04
N LEU A 152 0.41 -4.15 14.19
CA LEU A 152 -0.15 -5.25 14.98
C LEU A 152 -1.24 -6.00 14.20
N CYS A 153 -2.14 -5.28 13.54
CA CYS A 153 -3.25 -5.92 12.84
C CYS A 153 -2.80 -6.66 11.57
N SER A 154 -1.84 -6.12 10.83
CA SER A 154 -1.24 -6.80 9.67
C SER A 154 -0.69 -8.17 10.06
N GLU A 155 0.06 -8.24 11.16
CA GLU A 155 0.66 -9.50 11.60
C GLU A 155 -0.35 -10.42 12.28
N ALA A 156 -1.30 -9.87 13.05
CA ALA A 156 -2.38 -10.67 13.64
C ALA A 156 -3.22 -11.37 12.58
N MET A 157 -3.63 -10.65 11.53
CA MET A 157 -4.39 -11.22 10.40
C MET A 157 -3.61 -12.34 9.71
N HIS A 158 -2.30 -12.17 9.54
CA HIS A 158 -1.43 -13.21 8.98
C HIS A 158 -1.43 -14.48 9.85
N PHE A 159 -1.22 -14.34 11.16
CA PHE A 159 -1.19 -15.49 12.07
C PHE A 159 -2.57 -16.13 12.28
N LEU A 160 -3.67 -15.41 12.01
CA LEU A 160 -5.02 -15.96 11.91
C LEU A 160 -5.28 -16.72 10.60
N GLY A 161 -4.31 -16.74 9.67
CA GLY A 161 -4.46 -17.37 8.36
C GLY A 161 -5.29 -16.55 7.37
N ILE A 162 -5.49 -15.25 7.63
CA ILE A 162 -6.24 -14.35 6.74
C ILE A 162 -5.25 -13.64 5.80
N PRO A 163 -5.48 -13.66 4.48
CA PRO A 163 -4.64 -12.94 3.53
C PRO A 163 -4.55 -11.44 3.84
N THR A 164 -3.33 -10.92 3.92
CA THR A 164 -3.07 -9.54 4.38
C THR A 164 -1.73 -9.03 3.86
N THR A 165 -1.62 -7.70 3.72
CA THR A 165 -0.30 -7.05 3.70
C THR A 165 0.42 -7.29 5.03
N ARG A 166 1.74 -7.37 4.97
CA ARG A 166 2.62 -7.65 6.13
C ARG A 166 3.29 -6.37 6.60
N ALA A 167 3.66 -6.34 7.87
CA ALA A 167 4.35 -5.19 8.47
C ALA A 167 5.72 -5.61 9.01
N GLY A 168 6.79 -5.14 8.36
CA GLY A 168 8.17 -5.50 8.71
C GLY A 168 8.68 -4.76 9.94
N THR A 169 8.50 -3.45 9.99
CA THR A 169 8.95 -2.58 11.09
C THR A 169 7.94 -1.48 11.39
N CYS A 170 7.93 -1.04 12.64
CA CYS A 170 7.29 0.19 13.09
C CYS A 170 8.36 1.07 13.75
N ILE A 171 8.57 2.26 13.21
CA ILE A 171 9.60 3.20 13.65
C ILE A 171 8.91 4.50 14.08
N THR A 172 9.42 5.12 15.15
CA THR A 172 9.06 6.48 15.57
C THR A 172 10.24 7.43 15.39
N SER A 173 10.04 8.72 15.61
CA SER A 173 11.06 9.76 15.41
C SER A 173 10.75 10.95 16.30
N ASP A 174 11.74 11.83 16.51
CA ASP A 174 11.55 13.07 17.26
C ASP A 174 10.87 14.16 16.41
N SER A 175 10.77 13.97 15.09
CA SER A 175 9.94 14.80 14.20
C SER A 175 8.47 14.73 14.61
N LYS A 176 7.76 15.86 14.52
CA LYS A 176 6.36 15.97 14.96
C LYS A 176 5.44 16.50 13.88
N VAL A 177 4.17 16.14 13.98
CA VAL A 177 3.08 16.67 13.18
C VAL A 177 1.88 16.99 14.05
N ILE A 178 1.08 17.95 13.59
CA ILE A 178 -0.13 18.36 14.29
C ILE A 178 -1.27 17.44 13.88
N ARG A 179 -1.96 16.85 14.86
CA ARG A 179 -3.17 16.05 14.64
C ARG A 179 -4.25 16.47 15.61
N ASP A 180 -5.46 16.55 15.10
CA ASP A 180 -6.65 16.52 15.95
C ASP A 180 -7.04 15.06 16.14
N ILE A 181 -6.83 14.54 17.36
CA ILE A 181 -6.99 13.12 17.67
C ILE A 181 -8.46 12.74 17.72
N PHE A 182 -9.30 13.64 18.24
CA PHE A 182 -10.72 13.40 18.51
C PHE A 182 -11.64 14.19 17.57
N TYR A 183 -11.07 14.95 16.62
CA TYR A 183 -11.82 15.84 15.72
C TYR A 183 -12.64 16.89 16.51
N ASP A 184 -12.12 17.31 17.67
CA ASP A 184 -12.78 18.21 18.62
C ASP A 184 -12.21 19.65 18.56
N ASN A 185 -11.41 19.95 17.54
CA ASN A 185 -10.64 21.18 17.34
C ASN A 185 -9.60 21.48 18.43
N HIS A 186 -9.09 20.46 19.14
CA HIS A 186 -7.96 20.58 20.06
C HIS A 186 -6.73 19.83 19.54
N PRO A 187 -6.08 20.34 18.48
CA PRO A 187 -4.95 19.67 17.86
C PRO A 187 -3.75 19.60 18.81
N LYS A 188 -3.02 18.49 18.75
CA LYS A 188 -1.80 18.24 19.51
C LYS A 188 -0.67 17.85 18.58
N GLU A 189 0.55 18.12 19.01
CA GLU A 189 1.73 17.55 18.38
C GLU A 189 1.81 16.05 18.71
N GLU A 190 1.94 15.22 17.68
CA GLU A 190 2.22 13.80 17.78
C GLU A 190 3.55 13.50 17.06
N TYR A 191 4.30 12.53 17.58
CA TYR A 191 5.53 12.06 16.94
C TYR A 191 5.22 11.35 15.62
N CYS A 192 6.03 11.66 14.61
CA CYS A 192 6.02 10.99 13.33
C CYS A 192 6.42 9.52 13.50
N SER A 193 5.78 8.67 12.70
CA SER A 193 6.09 7.25 12.61
C SER A 193 6.05 6.75 11.18
N ILE A 194 6.80 5.67 10.94
CA ILE A 194 6.93 5.00 9.65
C ILE A 194 6.68 3.52 9.84
N VAL A 195 5.90 2.91 8.92
CA VAL A 195 5.71 1.46 8.85
C VAL A 195 6.29 0.95 7.54
N LEU A 196 7.16 -0.06 7.62
CA LEU A 196 7.54 -0.86 6.47
C LEU A 196 6.42 -1.85 6.17
N ARG A 197 5.77 -1.68 5.03
CA ARG A 197 4.75 -2.59 4.51
C ARG A 197 5.37 -3.50 3.46
N ILE A 198 4.95 -4.75 3.45
CA ILE A 198 5.45 -5.79 2.54
C ILE A 198 4.25 -6.54 1.97
N ALA A 199 4.18 -6.69 0.65
CA ALA A 199 3.16 -7.46 -0.04
C ALA A 199 3.67 -7.94 -1.39
N PRO A 200 3.04 -8.93 -2.06
CA PRO A 200 3.40 -9.25 -3.44
C PRO A 200 3.19 -8.04 -4.37
N THR A 201 2.12 -7.27 -4.14
CA THR A 201 1.89 -5.95 -4.75
C THR A 201 0.90 -5.13 -3.93
N PHE A 202 0.95 -3.80 -4.09
CA PHE A 202 -0.05 -2.86 -3.57
C PHE A 202 -1.01 -2.32 -4.66
N ILE A 203 -1.13 -3.02 -5.80
CA ILE A 203 -2.17 -2.72 -6.80
C ILE A 203 -3.57 -2.97 -6.23
N ARG A 204 -4.46 -2.02 -6.50
CA ARG A 204 -5.83 -1.94 -5.96
C ARG A 204 -6.85 -1.96 -7.09
N PHE A 205 -8.13 -2.12 -6.77
CA PHE A 205 -9.19 -1.88 -7.77
C PHE A 205 -9.11 -0.43 -8.28
N GLY A 206 -8.87 0.51 -7.37
CA GLY A 206 -8.63 1.92 -7.68
C GLY A 206 -7.52 2.20 -8.70
N SER A 207 -6.52 1.32 -8.83
CA SER A 207 -5.46 1.45 -9.84
C SER A 207 -6.01 1.34 -11.27
N PHE A 208 -7.08 0.56 -11.47
CA PHE A 208 -7.78 0.46 -12.75
C PHE A 208 -8.82 1.56 -12.94
N GLU A 209 -9.18 2.29 -11.88
CA GLU A 209 -10.14 3.39 -11.94
C GLU A 209 -9.53 4.70 -12.45
N ILE A 210 -8.20 4.77 -12.65
CA ILE A 210 -7.57 5.94 -13.29
C ILE A 210 -8.03 6.16 -14.73
N PHE A 211 -8.62 5.14 -15.36
CA PHE A 211 -9.17 5.18 -16.72
C PHE A 211 -10.65 5.55 -16.77
N LYS A 212 -11.31 5.72 -15.61
CA LYS A 212 -12.76 5.96 -15.52
C LYS A 212 -13.13 7.28 -16.22
N THR A 213 -14.06 7.18 -17.18
CA THR A 213 -14.66 8.34 -17.85
C THR A 213 -15.50 9.19 -16.90
N LEU A 214 -16.10 10.27 -17.38
CA LEU A 214 -16.88 11.20 -16.57
C LEU A 214 -17.90 10.46 -15.70
N ASP A 215 -17.74 10.59 -14.39
CA ASP A 215 -18.67 10.07 -13.42
C ASP A 215 -19.94 10.94 -13.39
N PRO A 216 -21.13 10.39 -13.66
CA PRO A 216 -22.35 11.18 -13.82
C PRO A 216 -22.83 11.83 -12.52
N ILE A 217 -22.43 11.31 -11.35
CA ILE A 217 -22.87 11.80 -10.04
C ILE A 217 -21.94 12.91 -9.56
N THR A 218 -20.63 12.68 -9.64
CA THR A 218 -19.63 13.59 -9.07
C THR A 218 -19.06 14.58 -10.09
N GLY A 219 -19.24 14.33 -11.39
CA GLY A 219 -18.62 15.11 -12.46
C GLY A 219 -17.10 14.94 -12.55
N ARG A 220 -16.51 13.99 -11.81
CA ARG A 220 -15.06 13.74 -11.80
C ARG A 220 -14.66 12.75 -12.90
N VAL A 221 -13.41 12.82 -13.33
CA VAL A 221 -12.80 11.91 -14.31
C VAL A 221 -11.52 11.31 -13.74
N GLY A 222 -11.15 10.12 -14.21
CA GLY A 222 -9.83 9.57 -13.98
C GLY A 222 -8.76 10.34 -14.77
N PRO A 223 -7.49 10.37 -14.32
CA PRO A 223 -6.43 11.13 -14.97
C PRO A 223 -5.87 10.47 -16.25
N SER A 224 -6.31 9.25 -16.58
CA SER A 224 -5.81 8.46 -17.73
C SER A 224 -6.93 8.03 -18.68
N VAL A 225 -8.05 8.76 -18.74
CA VAL A 225 -9.17 8.46 -19.65
C VAL A 225 -8.68 8.31 -21.10
N GLY A 226 -9.10 7.22 -21.75
CA GLY A 226 -8.76 6.92 -23.15
C GLY A 226 -7.36 6.37 -23.39
N ARG A 227 -6.53 6.21 -22.34
CA ARG A 227 -5.17 5.63 -22.41
C ARG A 227 -5.21 4.10 -22.26
N TYR A 228 -5.94 3.43 -23.16
CA TYR A 228 -6.17 1.99 -23.06
C TYR A 228 -4.89 1.16 -23.19
N GLU A 229 -3.86 1.68 -23.85
CA GLU A 229 -2.53 1.07 -23.90
C GLU A 229 -1.95 0.86 -22.50
N ILE A 230 -2.13 1.83 -21.60
CA ILE A 230 -1.66 1.73 -20.20
C ILE A 230 -2.53 0.74 -19.43
N LEU A 231 -3.85 0.73 -19.67
CA LEU A 231 -4.75 -0.24 -19.06
C LEU A 231 -4.36 -1.68 -19.41
N TYR A 232 -4.08 -1.95 -20.69
CA TYR A 232 -3.65 -3.28 -21.12
C TYR A 232 -2.28 -3.63 -20.53
N SER A 233 -1.32 -2.70 -20.50
CA SER A 233 -0.03 -2.94 -19.83
C SER A 233 -0.19 -3.26 -18.33
N LEU A 234 -1.11 -2.58 -17.62
CA LEU A 234 -1.41 -2.85 -16.22
C LEU A 234 -2.07 -4.23 -16.04
N LEU A 235 -3.06 -4.57 -16.87
CA LEU A 235 -3.70 -5.89 -16.84
C LEU A 235 -2.69 -7.01 -17.11
N ASP A 236 -1.89 -6.87 -18.17
CA ASP A 236 -0.92 -7.88 -18.57
C ASP A 236 0.17 -8.04 -17.50
N TYR A 237 0.70 -6.94 -16.94
CA TYR A 237 1.64 -7.00 -15.82
C TYR A 237 1.06 -7.74 -14.61
N VAL A 238 -0.16 -7.42 -14.19
CA VAL A 238 -0.79 -8.06 -13.03
C VAL A 238 -1.02 -9.55 -13.27
N ILE A 239 -1.54 -9.92 -14.44
CA ILE A 239 -1.87 -11.30 -14.77
C ILE A 239 -0.60 -12.14 -14.92
N GLU A 240 0.39 -11.64 -15.66
CA GLU A 240 1.66 -12.34 -15.85
C GLU A 240 2.41 -12.57 -14.54
N THR A 241 2.39 -11.58 -13.65
CA THR A 241 3.22 -11.59 -12.44
C THR A 241 2.53 -12.32 -11.29
N PHE A 242 1.23 -12.15 -11.11
CA PHE A 242 0.52 -12.60 -9.89
C PHE A 242 -0.59 -13.64 -10.15
N TYR A 243 -0.89 -13.93 -11.42
CA TYR A 243 -1.83 -14.96 -11.85
C TYR A 243 -1.26 -15.85 -12.96
N PRO A 244 -0.05 -16.41 -12.80
CA PRO A 244 0.63 -17.17 -13.85
C PRO A 244 -0.19 -18.37 -14.33
N GLU A 245 -1.01 -18.96 -13.47
CA GLU A 245 -1.93 -20.05 -13.80
C GLU A 245 -3.03 -19.64 -14.79
N ILE A 246 -3.37 -18.35 -14.87
CA ILE A 246 -4.30 -17.79 -15.86
C ILE A 246 -3.55 -17.46 -17.14
N HIS A 247 -2.37 -16.85 -17.01
CA HIS A 247 -1.56 -16.43 -18.15
C HIS A 247 -1.21 -17.59 -19.10
N VAL A 248 -0.88 -18.77 -18.56
CA VAL A 248 -0.44 -19.95 -19.32
C VAL A 248 -1.59 -20.71 -20.01
N LYS A 249 -2.85 -20.55 -19.56
CA LYS A 249 -3.98 -21.40 -19.98
C LYS A 249 -4.54 -21.09 -21.36
N SER A 250 -4.44 -19.86 -21.84
CA SER A 250 -5.01 -19.44 -23.13
C SER A 250 -4.15 -18.33 -23.70
N ASN A 251 -4.10 -18.16 -25.02
CA ASN A 251 -3.54 -16.96 -25.65
C ASN A 251 -4.63 -15.94 -26.05
N ASP A 252 -5.91 -16.30 -25.84
CA ASP A 252 -7.04 -15.41 -26.09
C ASP A 252 -7.19 -14.40 -24.92
N LEU A 253 -7.03 -13.12 -25.23
CA LEU A 253 -7.10 -12.03 -24.26
C LEU A 253 -8.46 -11.95 -23.56
N ILE A 254 -9.57 -12.20 -24.27
CA ILE A 254 -10.91 -12.12 -23.67
C ILE A 254 -11.06 -13.18 -22.58
N GLN A 255 -10.60 -14.41 -22.87
CA GLN A 255 -10.61 -15.50 -21.89
C GLN A 255 -9.68 -15.21 -20.71
N LYS A 256 -8.47 -14.69 -20.96
CA LYS A 256 -7.52 -14.30 -19.90
C LYS A 256 -8.14 -13.27 -18.95
N TYR A 257 -8.66 -12.18 -19.48
CA TYR A 257 -9.20 -11.09 -18.66
C TYR A 257 -10.49 -11.50 -17.94
N SER A 258 -11.32 -12.34 -18.55
CA SER A 258 -12.52 -12.89 -17.90
C SER A 258 -12.15 -13.82 -16.74
N ALA A 259 -11.20 -14.73 -16.94
CA ALA A 259 -10.72 -15.63 -15.90
C ALA A 259 -10.02 -14.88 -14.77
N PHE A 260 -9.23 -13.85 -15.10
CA PHE A 260 -8.63 -12.95 -14.11
C PHE A 260 -9.70 -12.28 -13.24
N PHE A 261 -10.71 -11.69 -13.86
CA PHE A 261 -11.80 -11.05 -13.11
C PHE A 261 -12.55 -12.05 -12.22
N GLU A 262 -12.85 -13.26 -12.72
CA GLU A 262 -13.46 -14.33 -11.93
C GLU A 262 -12.62 -14.68 -10.69
N GLU A 263 -11.31 -14.84 -10.85
CA GLU A 263 -10.43 -15.14 -9.73
C GLU A 263 -10.34 -13.99 -8.71
N VAL A 264 -10.31 -12.72 -9.16
CA VAL A 264 -10.38 -11.55 -8.26
C VAL A 264 -11.67 -11.57 -7.43
N VAL A 265 -12.81 -11.89 -8.06
CA VAL A 265 -14.10 -12.03 -7.36
C VAL A 265 -14.03 -13.14 -6.32
N LEU A 266 -13.52 -14.32 -6.68
CA LEU A 266 -13.40 -15.46 -5.76
C LEU A 266 -12.48 -15.17 -4.58
N ARG A 267 -11.31 -14.56 -4.81
CA ARG A 267 -10.38 -14.17 -3.73
C ARG A 267 -10.99 -13.14 -2.80
N THR A 268 -11.70 -12.15 -3.34
CA THR A 268 -12.39 -11.13 -2.55
C THR A 268 -13.52 -11.73 -1.71
N ALA A 269 -14.33 -12.63 -2.29
CA ALA A 269 -15.41 -13.31 -1.57
C ALA A 269 -14.87 -14.15 -0.41
N ARG A 270 -13.79 -14.92 -0.65
CA ARG A 270 -13.10 -15.70 0.40
C ARG A 270 -12.55 -14.79 1.51
N LEU A 271 -11.92 -13.68 1.15
CA LEU A 271 -11.39 -12.71 2.11
C LEU A 271 -12.49 -12.17 3.04
N VAL A 272 -13.60 -11.72 2.46
CA VAL A 272 -14.72 -11.19 3.23
C VAL A 272 -15.33 -12.26 4.12
N ALA A 273 -15.47 -13.50 3.62
CA ALA A 273 -15.93 -14.62 4.44
C ALA A 273 -15.02 -14.87 5.66
N LEU A 274 -13.70 -14.85 5.46
CA LEU A 274 -12.72 -14.97 6.55
C LEU A 274 -12.86 -13.83 7.57
N TRP A 275 -13.07 -12.59 7.13
CA TRP A 275 -13.33 -11.47 8.03
C TRP A 275 -14.57 -11.69 8.90
N GLN A 276 -15.66 -12.19 8.30
CA GLN A 276 -16.88 -12.50 9.05
C GLN A 276 -16.63 -13.58 10.11
N CYS A 277 -15.85 -14.62 9.77
CA CYS A 277 -15.55 -15.72 10.69
C CYS A 277 -14.78 -15.30 11.95
N VAL A 278 -13.97 -14.24 11.87
CA VAL A 278 -13.18 -13.75 13.01
C VAL A 278 -13.75 -12.46 13.62
N GLY A 279 -14.92 -12.01 13.17
CA GLY A 279 -15.53 -10.77 13.63
C GLY A 279 -14.69 -9.53 13.31
N PHE A 280 -14.00 -9.50 12.17
CA PHE A 280 -13.21 -8.35 11.74
C PHE A 280 -14.05 -7.36 10.93
N CYS A 281 -14.06 -6.10 11.36
CA CYS A 281 -14.69 -4.97 10.69
C CYS A 281 -13.61 -4.02 10.16
N HIS A 282 -13.44 -3.93 8.84
CA HIS A 282 -12.41 -3.10 8.20
C HIS A 282 -12.67 -1.58 8.36
N GLY A 283 -13.93 -1.17 8.31
CA GLY A 283 -14.38 0.22 8.51
C GLY A 283 -14.29 1.16 7.29
N VAL A 284 -13.52 0.82 6.25
CA VAL A 284 -13.34 1.68 5.06
C VAL A 284 -13.14 0.83 3.79
N LEU A 285 -14.22 0.22 3.30
CA LEU A 285 -14.21 -0.61 2.09
C LEU A 285 -14.44 0.23 0.81
N ASN A 286 -13.58 1.23 0.62
CA ASN A 286 -13.52 1.98 -0.62
C ASN A 286 -12.76 1.17 -1.68
N THR A 287 -12.99 1.42 -2.97
CA THR A 287 -12.32 0.66 -4.06
C THR A 287 -10.79 0.87 -4.08
N ASP A 288 -10.30 2.00 -3.57
CA ASP A 288 -8.87 2.22 -3.33
C ASP A 288 -8.30 1.31 -2.24
N ASN A 289 -9.11 0.79 -1.31
CA ASN A 289 -8.66 -0.13 -0.25
C ASN A 289 -8.95 -1.60 -0.57
N MET A 290 -9.28 -1.92 -1.82
CA MET A 290 -9.49 -3.31 -2.26
C MET A 290 -8.28 -3.78 -3.05
N SER A 291 -7.51 -4.72 -2.47
CA SER A 291 -6.35 -5.32 -3.13
C SER A 291 -6.77 -6.14 -4.34
N ILE A 292 -6.00 -6.02 -5.43
CA ILE A 292 -6.22 -6.86 -6.62
C ILE A 292 -5.94 -8.34 -6.36
N LEU A 293 -5.25 -8.69 -5.27
CA LEU A 293 -4.91 -10.06 -4.90
C LEU A 293 -5.82 -10.65 -3.80
N GLY A 294 -6.81 -9.89 -3.32
CA GLY A 294 -7.65 -10.31 -2.19
C GLY A 294 -6.89 -10.32 -0.86
N LEU A 295 -6.03 -9.34 -0.63
CA LEU A 295 -5.35 -9.10 0.65
C LEU A 295 -6.11 -8.05 1.47
N THR A 296 -6.17 -8.24 2.80
CA THR A 296 -6.50 -7.15 3.73
C THR A 296 -5.41 -6.08 3.64
N ILE A 297 -5.80 -4.82 3.41
CA ILE A 297 -4.89 -3.70 3.15
C ILE A 297 -5.43 -2.41 3.78
N ASP A 298 -4.54 -1.52 4.22
CA ASP A 298 -4.88 -0.18 4.75
C ASP A 298 -5.76 -0.19 6.01
N TYR A 299 -5.14 -0.68 7.09
CA TYR A 299 -5.66 -0.69 8.45
C TYR A 299 -5.82 0.74 9.03
N GLY A 300 -7.02 1.30 8.89
CA GLY A 300 -7.41 2.59 9.49
C GLY A 300 -8.31 2.41 10.72
N PRO A 301 -9.59 2.81 10.66
CA PRO A 301 -10.54 2.65 11.75
C PRO A 301 -11.16 1.23 11.76
N PHE A 302 -10.32 0.20 11.78
CA PHE A 302 -10.78 -1.18 11.90
C PHE A 302 -11.13 -1.52 13.37
N GLY A 303 -11.87 -2.61 13.55
CA GLY A 303 -12.14 -3.22 14.86
C GLY A 303 -12.36 -4.72 14.75
N PHE A 304 -12.08 -5.45 15.83
CA PHE A 304 -12.57 -6.81 16.03
C PHE A 304 -13.76 -6.75 16.99
N LEU A 305 -14.76 -7.61 16.81
CA LEU A 305 -15.89 -7.69 17.71
C LEU A 305 -15.46 -8.24 19.08
N ASP A 306 -15.52 -7.41 20.12
CA ASP A 306 -15.39 -7.87 21.51
C ASP A 306 -16.67 -8.57 21.98
N ILE A 307 -17.81 -7.96 21.67
CA ILE A 307 -19.16 -8.51 21.90
C ILE A 307 -19.81 -8.65 20.53
N TYR A 308 -20.44 -9.80 20.28
CA TYR A 308 -21.13 -10.03 19.01
C TYR A 308 -22.24 -9.00 18.82
N ASP A 309 -22.08 -8.18 17.79
CA ASP A 309 -23.09 -7.27 17.26
C ASP A 309 -23.01 -7.29 15.72
N PRO A 310 -24.01 -7.85 15.03
CA PRO A 310 -24.00 -7.93 13.57
C PRO A 310 -24.12 -6.56 12.89
N ASN A 311 -24.52 -5.51 13.63
CA ASN A 311 -24.66 -4.15 13.12
C ASN A 311 -23.52 -3.23 13.59
N HIS A 312 -22.44 -3.79 14.14
CA HIS A 312 -21.32 -3.01 14.65
C HIS A 312 -20.69 -2.13 13.57
N VAL A 313 -20.52 -0.84 13.90
CA VAL A 313 -19.82 0.14 13.06
C VAL A 313 -18.53 0.55 13.76
N CYS A 314 -17.39 0.11 13.21
CA CYS A 314 -16.06 0.42 13.77
C CYS A 314 -15.52 1.80 13.38
N ASN A 315 -16.08 2.41 12.33
CA ASN A 315 -15.67 3.71 11.83
C ASN A 315 -16.63 4.81 12.29
N ALA A 316 -16.18 5.66 13.21
CA ALA A 316 -16.98 6.77 13.74
C ALA A 316 -17.34 7.86 12.70
N SER A 317 -16.73 7.83 11.50
CA SER A 317 -17.05 8.74 10.39
C SER A 317 -17.98 8.15 9.33
N GLY A 318 -18.36 6.87 9.46
CA GLY A 318 -19.18 6.13 8.50
C GLY A 318 -20.65 6.05 8.89
#